data_AF-A0A8H4A3X6-F1
#
_entry.id   AF-A0A8H4A3X6-F1
#
_cell.length_a   1.000
_cell.length_b   1.000
_cell.length_c   1.000
_cell.angle_alpha   90.00
_cell.angle_beta   90.00
_cell.angle_gamma   90.00
#
_symmetry.space_group_name_H-M   'P 1'
#
loop_
_entity.id
_entity.type
_entity.pdbx_description
1 polymer ?
#
loop_
_entity_poly.entity_id
_entity_poly.type
_entity_poly.pdbx_seq_one_letter_code
_entity_poly.pdbx_strand_id
1 'polypeptide(L)'
;MVGTKGRARQNNGPCAICECESTFELFRKLTEKSLKIANNSPYTDLIVDALKVGDELCQKRYNSLIAFEWGQIKSNKKKRKKKMIYHIIQILLNGLKFLNHNHINKLNQHDT
;
A
#
# COMPACT_ATOMS: atom_id res chain seq x y z
N MET A 1 -0.85 -25.99 27.99
CA MET A 1 -1.43 -24.95 27.12
C MET A 1 -1.54 -25.51 25.71
N VAL A 2 -2.74 -25.92 25.28
CA VAL A 2 -2.96 -26.40 23.92
C VAL A 2 -3.08 -25.16 23.04
N GLY A 3 -2.01 -24.81 22.33
CA GLY A 3 -2.07 -23.76 21.32
C GLY A 3 -3.08 -24.19 20.26
N THR A 4 -4.18 -23.44 20.11
CA THR A 4 -5.10 -23.59 18.99
C THR A 4 -4.33 -23.29 17.71
N LYS A 5 -3.76 -24.34 17.10
CA LYS A 5 -3.24 -24.29 15.74
C LYS A 5 -4.42 -23.85 14.88
N GLY A 6 -4.35 -22.65 14.31
CA GLY A 6 -5.37 -22.18 13.38
C GLY A 6 -5.62 -23.24 12.31
N ARG A 7 -6.88 -23.38 11.85
CA ARG A 7 -7.23 -24.36 10.81
C ARG A 7 -6.24 -24.26 9.65
N ALA A 8 -5.70 -25.39 9.23
CA ALA A 8 -4.88 -25.47 8.03
C ALA A 8 -5.68 -24.85 6.88
N ARG A 9 -5.06 -23.91 6.15
CA ARG A 9 -5.69 -23.34 4.97
C ARG A 9 -5.86 -24.46 3.97
N GLN A 10 -7.11 -24.82 3.67
CA GLN A 10 -7.42 -25.77 2.63
C GLN A 10 -7.17 -25.10 1.29
N ASN A 11 -6.49 -25.83 0.42
CA ASN A 11 -6.16 -25.42 -0.93
C ASN A 11 -7.21 -26.06 -1.85
N ASN A 12 -8.25 -25.32 -2.19
CA ASN A 12 -9.43 -25.86 -2.88
C ASN A 12 -9.40 -25.46 -4.36
N GLY A 13 -8.24 -25.63 -5.02
CA GLY A 13 -8.11 -25.37 -6.46
C GLY A 13 -9.27 -26.02 -7.26
N PRO A 14 -9.49 -25.62 -8.52
CA PRO A 14 -8.51 -25.05 -9.45
C PRO A 14 -8.37 -23.52 -9.43
N CYS A 15 -7.30 -23.04 -10.08
CA CYS A 15 -7.13 -21.62 -10.38
C CYS A 15 -8.17 -21.19 -11.41
N ALA A 16 -9.01 -20.20 -11.11
CA ALA A 16 -10.05 -19.72 -12.01
C ALA A 16 -9.53 -19.12 -13.34
N ILE A 17 -8.21 -18.89 -13.48
CA ILE A 17 -7.60 -18.33 -14.70
C ILE A 17 -6.90 -19.38 -15.56
N CYS A 18 -6.17 -20.32 -14.93
CA CYS A 18 -5.34 -21.28 -15.66
C CYS A 18 -5.64 -22.72 -15.31
N GLU A 19 -6.72 -22.95 -14.57
CA GLU A 19 -7.26 -24.27 -14.21
C GLU A 19 -6.26 -25.21 -13.53
N CYS A 20 -5.15 -24.67 -13.02
CA CYS A 20 -4.15 -25.50 -12.37
C CYS A 20 -4.68 -25.98 -11.00
N GLU A 21 -4.43 -27.25 -10.69
CA GLU A 21 -4.82 -27.92 -9.44
C GLU A 21 -3.61 -28.37 -8.63
N SER A 22 -2.48 -27.69 -8.80
CA SER A 22 -1.22 -28.06 -8.17
C SER A 22 -1.36 -28.17 -6.64
N THR A 23 -1.14 -29.35 -6.09
CA THR A 23 -1.17 -29.59 -4.64
C THR A 23 0.00 -28.91 -3.91
N PHE A 24 1.04 -28.50 -4.65
CA PHE A 24 2.25 -27.86 -4.12
C PHE A 24 2.22 -26.32 -4.19
N GLU A 25 1.28 -25.73 -4.93
CA GLU A 25 1.14 -24.28 -5.03
C GLU A 25 0.10 -23.77 -4.02
N LEU A 26 0.33 -22.60 -3.41
CA LEU A 26 -0.67 -21.96 -2.57
C LEU A 26 -1.72 -21.25 -3.43
N PHE A 27 -2.98 -21.56 -3.19
CA PHE A 27 -4.11 -20.86 -3.80
C PHE A 27 -4.68 -19.86 -2.81
N ARG A 28 -5.21 -18.77 -3.36
CA ARG A 28 -5.83 -17.71 -2.60
C ARG A 28 -7.21 -17.43 -3.13
N LYS A 29 -8.17 -17.56 -2.24
CA LYS A 29 -9.56 -17.19 -2.47
C LYS A 29 -9.69 -15.68 -2.66
N LEU A 30 -10.37 -15.27 -3.72
CA LEU A 30 -10.73 -13.89 -3.96
C LEU A 30 -11.79 -13.45 -2.95
N THR A 31 -11.45 -12.40 -2.21
CA THR A 31 -12.37 -11.63 -1.38
C THR A 31 -12.98 -10.50 -2.19
N GLU A 32 -14.08 -9.92 -1.71
CA GLU A 32 -14.63 -8.68 -2.28
C GLU A 32 -13.58 -7.58 -2.39
N LYS A 33 -12.72 -7.44 -1.38
CA LYS A 33 -11.65 -6.44 -1.38
C LYS A 33 -10.67 -6.66 -2.53
N SER A 34 -10.16 -7.88 -2.68
CA SER A 34 -9.21 -8.22 -3.75
C SER A 34 -9.84 -8.09 -5.13
N LEU A 35 -11.12 -8.44 -5.30
CA LEU A 35 -11.83 -8.29 -6.58
C LEU A 35 -12.02 -6.82 -6.94
N LYS A 36 -12.41 -5.96 -5.98
CA LYS A 36 -12.46 -4.50 -6.20
C LYS A 36 -11.11 -3.93 -6.59
N ILE A 37 -10.01 -4.40 -6.01
CA ILE A 37 -8.66 -4.00 -6.39
C ILE A 37 -8.34 -4.44 -7.82
N ALA A 38 -8.69 -5.67 -8.17
CA ALA A 38 -8.52 -6.21 -9.52
C ALA A 38 -9.17 -5.29 -10.55
N ASN A 39 -10.45 -4.98 -10.37
CA ASN A 39 -11.25 -4.19 -11.31
C ASN A 39 -10.73 -2.75 -11.52
N ASN A 40 -9.94 -2.23 -10.59
CA ASN A 40 -9.36 -0.89 -10.68
C ASN A 40 -7.91 -0.91 -11.19
N SER A 41 -7.35 -2.08 -11.49
CA SER A 41 -6.00 -2.24 -12.01
C SER A 41 -5.98 -2.00 -13.53
N PRO A 42 -4.98 -1.30 -14.09
CA PRO A 42 -4.86 -1.12 -15.54
C PRO A 42 -4.48 -2.42 -16.29
N TYR A 43 -4.23 -3.52 -15.57
CA TYR A 43 -3.94 -4.84 -16.13
C TYR A 43 -5.19 -5.73 -16.24
N THR A 44 -6.39 -5.14 -16.18
CA THR A 44 -7.67 -5.82 -16.38
C THR A 44 -7.89 -6.05 -17.87
N ASP A 45 -7.14 -6.97 -18.45
CA ASP A 45 -7.65 -7.67 -19.62
C ASP A 45 -8.84 -8.55 -19.20
N LEU A 46 -9.65 -8.97 -20.17
CA LEU A 46 -10.83 -9.85 -20.16
C LEU A 46 -10.89 -10.95 -19.07
N ILE A 47 -9.74 -11.32 -18.53
CA ILE A 47 -9.53 -12.26 -17.43
C ILE A 47 -10.21 -11.80 -16.13
N VAL A 48 -10.27 -10.49 -15.83
CA VAL A 48 -10.86 -10.01 -14.56
C VAL A 48 -12.38 -10.00 -14.58
N ASP A 49 -13.01 -9.79 -15.75
CA ASP A 49 -14.47 -9.75 -15.89
C ASP A 49 -15.13 -11.10 -15.58
N ALA A 50 -14.39 -12.20 -15.73
CA ALA A 50 -14.87 -13.54 -15.41
C ALA A 50 -14.72 -13.91 -13.91
N LEU A 51 -13.91 -13.16 -13.14
CA LEU A 51 -13.61 -13.49 -11.75
C LEU A 51 -14.75 -13.10 -10.80
N LYS A 52 -15.03 -13.98 -9.85
CA LYS A 52 -16.05 -13.79 -8.82
C LYS A 52 -15.46 -13.91 -7.42
N VAL A 53 -16.18 -13.36 -6.46
CA VAL A 53 -15.85 -13.54 -5.05
C VAL A 53 -15.94 -15.03 -4.73
N GLY A 54 -14.86 -15.55 -4.16
CA GLY A 54 -14.75 -16.94 -3.79
C GLY A 54 -13.98 -17.83 -4.76
N ASP A 55 -13.67 -17.33 -5.96
CA ASP A 55 -12.77 -18.03 -6.88
C ASP A 55 -11.38 -18.17 -6.25
N GLU A 56 -10.74 -19.31 -6.46
CA GLU A 56 -9.36 -19.52 -6.04
C GLU A 56 -8.40 -19.17 -7.18
N LEU A 57 -7.33 -18.44 -6.86
CA LEU A 57 -6.25 -18.12 -7.79
C LEU A 57 -4.94 -18.68 -7.27
N CYS A 58 -4.14 -19.24 -8.17
CA CYS A 58 -2.78 -19.60 -7.85
C CYS A 58 -1.96 -18.36 -7.43
N GLN A 59 -0.97 -18.55 -6.55
CA GLN A 59 -0.25 -17.45 -5.91
C GLN A 59 0.34 -16.46 -6.93
N LYS A 60 0.83 -16.97 -8.07
CA LYS A 60 1.35 -16.13 -9.16
C LYS A 60 0.29 -15.16 -9.69
N ARG A 61 -0.90 -15.67 -10.04
CA ARG A 61 -1.99 -14.86 -10.61
C ARG A 61 -2.63 -13.93 -9.58
N TYR A 62 -2.82 -14.42 -8.36
CA TYR A 62 -3.28 -13.58 -7.26
C TYR A 62 -2.34 -12.39 -7.02
N ASN A 63 -1.02 -12.62 -6.99
CA ASN A 63 -0.04 -11.56 -6.82
C ASN A 63 -0.06 -10.55 -7.97
N SER A 64 -0.17 -11.02 -9.21
CA SER A 64 -0.31 -10.13 -10.37
C SER A 64 -1.51 -9.20 -10.24
N LEU A 65 -2.63 -9.71 -9.70
CA LEU A 65 -3.86 -8.96 -9.50
C LEU A 65 -3.74 -7.90 -8.38
N ILE A 66 -3.12 -8.23 -7.25
CA ILE A 66 -2.98 -7.30 -6.11
C ILE A 66 -1.72 -6.42 -6.16
N ALA A 67 -0.78 -6.67 -7.09
CA ALA A 67 0.45 -5.88 -7.23
C ALA A 67 0.16 -4.38 -7.43
N PHE A 68 -0.97 -4.05 -8.05
CA PHE A 68 -1.44 -2.68 -8.20
C PHE A 68 -1.74 -2.01 -6.84
N GLU A 69 -2.42 -2.68 -5.91
CA GLU A 69 -2.65 -2.16 -4.54
C GLU A 69 -1.30 -1.89 -3.85
N TRP A 70 -0.34 -2.81 -3.98
CA TRP A 70 1.00 -2.64 -3.41
C TRP A 70 1.75 -1.45 -4.01
N GLY A 71 1.63 -1.23 -5.32
CA GLY A 71 2.17 -0.05 -6.00
C GLY A 71 1.59 1.26 -5.45
N GLN A 72 0.26 1.30 -5.28
CA GLN A 72 -0.43 2.46 -4.69
C GLN A 72 -0.01 2.71 -3.24
N ILE A 73 0.09 1.66 -2.41
CA ILE A 73 0.54 1.77 -1.01
C ILE A 73 1.96 2.36 -0.94
N LYS A 74 2.88 1.86 -1.77
CA LYS A 74 4.27 2.36 -1.82
C LYS A 74 4.32 3.83 -2.24
N SER A 75 3.58 4.20 -3.29
CA SER A 75 3.50 5.58 -3.79
C SER A 75 2.93 6.53 -2.72
N ASN A 76 1.83 6.15 -2.07
CA ASN A 76 1.21 6.94 -1.01
C ASN A 76 2.13 7.11 0.21
N LYS A 77 2.87 6.06 0.59
CA LYS A 77 3.88 6.14 1.67
C LYS A 77 4.99 7.14 1.32
N LYS A 78 5.48 7.14 0.07
CA LYS A 78 6.48 8.11 -0.41
C LYS A 78 5.95 9.54 -0.38
N LYS A 79 4.70 9.76 -0.83
CA LYS A 79 4.04 11.08 -0.81
C LYS A 79 3.88 11.61 0.62
N ARG A 80 3.44 10.78 1.57
CA ARG A 80 3.34 11.13 3.00
C ARG A 80 4.69 11.51 3.59
N LYS A 81 5.74 10.74 3.32
CA LYS A 81 7.11 11.05 3.77
C LYS A 81 7.59 12.41 3.24
N LYS A 82 7.37 12.69 1.94
CA LYS A 82 7.74 13.97 1.32
C LYS A 82 6.99 15.14 1.97
N LYS A 83 5.68 15.00 2.22
CA LYS A 83 4.86 16.02 2.89
C LYS A 83 5.36 16.31 4.31
N MET A 84 5.74 15.28 5.06
CA MET A 84 6.26 15.42 6.41
C MET A 84 7.62 16.14 6.43
N ILE A 85 8.54 15.78 5.54
CA ILE A 85 9.83 16.48 5.39
C ILE A 85 9.62 17.95 5.05
N TYR A 86 8.74 18.25 4.08
CA TYR A 86 8.42 19.64 3.72
C TYR A 86 7.91 20.44 4.91
N HIS A 87 7.04 19.84 5.73
CA HIS A 87 6.51 20.49 6.93
C HIS A 87 7.59 20.77 7.98
N ILE A 88 8.55 19.86 8.18
CA ILE A 88 9.69 20.09 9.08
C ILE A 88 10.56 21.24 8.59
N ILE A 89 10.91 21.24 7.29
CA ILE A 89 11.71 22.31 6.69
C ILE A 89 11.01 23.66 6.87
N GLN A 90 9.69 23.72 6.67
CA GLN A 90 8.92 24.95 6.85
C GLN A 90 8.97 25.46 8.30
N ILE A 91 8.86 24.57 9.29
CA ILE A 91 8.98 24.94 10.71
C ILE A 91 10.38 25.50 10.99
N LEU A 92 11.43 24.83 10.54
CA LEU A 92 12.82 25.27 10.75
C LEU A 92 13.10 26.62 10.09
N LEU A 93 12.65 26.83 8.86
CA LEU A 93 12.79 28.11 8.16
C LEU A 93 12.04 29.24 8.87
N ASN A 94 10.83 28.97 9.36
CA ASN A 94 10.06 29.96 10.11
C ASN A 94 10.73 30.29 11.46
N GLY A 95 11.29 29.30 12.15
CA GLY A 95 12.06 29.49 13.37
C GLY A 95 13.32 30.33 13.15
N LEU A 96 14.08 30.05 12.08
CA LEU A 96 15.25 30.84 11.69
C LEU A 96 14.90 32.29 11.36
N LYS A 97 13.80 32.53 10.64
CA LYS A 97 13.30 33.89 10.37
C LYS A 97 12.95 34.63 11.65
N PHE A 98 12.30 33.96 12.61
CA PHE A 98 11.94 34.54 13.89
C PHE A 98 13.18 34.90 14.73
N LEU A 99 14.18 34.02 14.76
CA LEU A 99 15.45 34.28 15.45
C LEU A 99 16.21 35.45 14.82
N ASN A 100 16.30 35.50 13.49
CA ASN A 100 16.94 36.61 12.77
C ASN A 100 16.23 37.94 13.02
N HIS A 101 14.90 37.96 13.01
CA HIS A 101 14.13 39.17 13.29
C HIS A 101 14.37 39.69 14.72
N ASN A 102 14.42 38.80 15.72
CA ASN A 102 14.73 39.17 17.09
C ASN A 102 16.17 39.65 17.29
N HIS A 103 17.14 39.07 16.55
CA HIS A 103 18.54 39.51 16.60
C HIS A 103 18.71 40.92 16.02
N ILE A 104 18.08 41.21 14.88
CA ILE A 104 18.10 42.54 14.26
C ILE A 104 17.44 43.59 15.17
N ASN A 105 16.29 43.26 15.77
CA ASN A 105 15.60 44.18 16.68
C ASN A 105 16.39 44.46 17.98
N LYS A 106 17.19 43.50 18.46
CA LYS A 106 18.09 43.70 19.62
C LYS A 106 19.29 44.59 19.30
N LEU A 107 19.85 44.48 18.10
CA LEU A 107 20.97 45.34 17.69
C LEU A 107 20.52 46.80 17.53
N ASN A 108 19.35 47.04 16.95
CA ASN A 108 18.83 48.40 16.73
C ASN A 108 18.39 49.14 18.01
N GLN A 109 18.28 48.46 19.16
CA GLN A 109 17.91 49.07 20.45
C GLN A 109 19.11 49.58 21.25
N HIS A 110 20.35 49.30 20.81
CA HIS A 110 21.57 49.74 21.47
C HIS A 110 22.21 50.98 20.83
N ASP A 111 21.68 51.45 19.69
CA ASP A 111 22.18 52.59 18.91
C ASP A 111 21.31 53.87 19.03
N THR A 112 20.39 53.91 20.00
CA THR A 112 19.57 55.09 20.37
C THR A 112 19.72 55.41 21.84
#